data_AF-A0A7Y2P9X1-F1
#
_entry.id   AF-A0A7Y2P9X1-F1
#
_cell.length_a   1.000
_cell.length_b   1.000
_cell.length_c   1.000
_cell.angle_alpha   90.00
_cell.angle_beta   90.00
_cell.angle_gamma   90.00
#
_symmetry.space_group_name_H-M   'P 1'
#
loop_
_entity.id
_entity.type
_entity.pdbx_description
1 polymer ?
#
loop_
_entity_poly.entity_id
_entity_poly.type
_entity_poly.pdbx_seq_one_letter_code
_entity_poly.pdbx_strand_id
1 'polypeptide(L)'
;MILDIGQIINQLGKEKGIDRTVIIGAIKDALESAAKKKYGMNKQLEAIFDEETGGFEVLEFRTVVEEVTDPEMEITLAEARELDPEARANDNIGFRMSTKDLGRIAAQTARQIIMQKVKDAEREVIYDEFITRKGEILNGIVQRYERDTIIVDLGRTEAVMPPAEQIPRERYRQGDKIRAYIKDVSKTSRGPEILLSRSDPRVILKFFEQEVPEVYEGVVSILSVAREPGVRTKIAVKSKERDVDPVGACVGMKGSRVQSVVQELR
;
A
#
# COMPACT_ATOMS: atom_id res chain seq x y z
N MET A 1 -27.46 21.80 -14.90
CA MET A 1 -26.64 20.70 -15.43
C MET A 1 -26.15 19.88 -14.26
N ILE A 2 -26.80 18.74 -14.02
CA ILE A 2 -26.32 17.73 -13.08
C ILE A 2 -25.02 17.21 -13.70
N LEU A 3 -23.89 17.44 -13.03
CA LEU A 3 -22.62 16.89 -13.47
C LEU A 3 -22.78 15.37 -13.54
N ASP A 4 -22.61 14.81 -14.73
CA ASP A 4 -22.78 13.41 -15.04
C ASP A 4 -21.65 12.60 -14.37
N ILE A 5 -21.89 12.23 -13.11
CA ILE A 5 -20.94 11.45 -12.28
C ILE A 5 -20.64 10.12 -12.96
N GLY A 6 -21.60 9.55 -13.69
CA GLY A 6 -21.42 8.35 -14.50
C GLY A 6 -20.33 8.51 -15.56
N GLN A 7 -20.30 9.63 -16.28
CA GLN A 7 -19.21 9.92 -17.22
C GLN A 7 -17.86 10.07 -16.51
N ILE A 8 -17.82 10.72 -15.36
CA ILE A 8 -16.59 10.88 -14.56
C ILE A 8 -16.08 9.52 -14.07
N ILE A 9 -16.97 8.66 -13.57
CA ILE A 9 -16.63 7.29 -13.14
C ILE A 9 -16.09 6.48 -14.31
N ASN A 10 -16.74 6.57 -15.49
CA ASN A 10 -16.32 5.84 -16.68
C ASN A 10 -14.96 6.32 -17.20
N GLN A 11 -14.75 7.64 -17.23
CA GLN A 11 -13.49 8.22 -17.66
C GLN A 11 -12.36 7.85 -16.69
N LEU A 12 -12.56 8.07 -15.39
CA LEU A 12 -11.54 7.80 -14.39
C LEU A 12 -11.26 6.30 -14.20
N GLY A 13 -12.28 5.45 -14.32
CA GLY A 13 -12.12 3.99 -14.30
C GLY A 13 -11.27 3.50 -15.47
N LYS A 14 -11.48 4.03 -16.68
CA LYS A 14 -10.66 3.71 -17.86
C LYS A 14 -9.23 4.24 -17.75
N GLU A 15 -9.03 5.48 -17.31
CA GLU A 15 -7.70 6.09 -17.20
C GLU A 15 -6.80 5.38 -16.16
N LYS A 16 -7.41 4.81 -15.12
CA LYS A 16 -6.69 4.24 -13.97
C LYS A 16 -6.80 2.72 -13.84
N GLY A 17 -7.54 2.06 -14.74
CA GLY A 17 -7.69 0.61 -14.77
C GLY A 17 -8.46 0.03 -13.58
N ILE A 18 -9.38 0.80 -12.98
CA ILE A 18 -10.17 0.37 -11.81
C ILE A 18 -11.55 -0.07 -12.28
N ASP A 19 -12.04 -1.20 -11.76
CA ASP A 19 -13.38 -1.71 -12.07
C ASP A 19 -14.48 -0.72 -11.64
N ARG A 20 -15.40 -0.45 -12.56
CA ARG A 20 -16.54 0.46 -12.36
C ARG A 20 -17.41 0.03 -11.17
N THR A 21 -17.61 -1.27 -10.96
CA THR A 21 -18.47 -1.79 -9.90
C THR A 21 -17.92 -1.46 -8.51
N VAL A 22 -16.60 -1.52 -8.35
CA VAL A 22 -15.89 -1.16 -7.10
C VAL A 22 -16.03 0.33 -6.80
N ILE A 23 -15.96 1.17 -7.84
CA ILE A 23 -16.12 2.62 -7.70
C ILE A 23 -17.56 2.95 -7.30
N ILE A 24 -18.55 2.36 -7.96
CA ILE A 24 -19.97 2.59 -7.65
C ILE A 24 -20.28 2.18 -6.21
N GLY A 25 -19.88 0.97 -5.80
CA GLY A 25 -20.13 0.47 -4.45
C GLY A 25 -19.55 1.39 -3.37
N ALA A 26 -18.28 1.79 -3.51
CA ALA A 26 -17.65 2.67 -2.55
C ALA A 26 -18.28 4.09 -2.51
N ILE A 27 -18.78 4.60 -3.64
CA ILE A 27 -19.49 5.89 -3.65
C ILE A 27 -20.85 5.77 -2.96
N LYS A 28 -21.56 4.64 -3.12
CA LYS A 28 -22.81 4.37 -2.38
C LYS A 28 -22.58 4.44 -0.88
N ASP A 29 -21.62 3.67 -0.36
CA ASP A 29 -21.28 3.62 1.08
C ASP A 29 -20.95 5.02 1.64
N ALA A 30 -20.20 5.79 0.86
CA ALA A 30 -19.78 7.12 1.25
C ALA A 30 -20.91 8.16 1.16
N LEU A 31 -21.83 8.01 0.21
CA LEU A 31 -23.04 8.84 0.12
C LEU A 31 -24.02 8.52 1.24
N GLU A 32 -24.22 7.26 1.59
CA GLU A 32 -25.03 6.86 2.74
C GLU A 32 -24.46 7.45 4.04
N SER A 33 -23.14 7.35 4.22
CA SER A 33 -22.45 7.94 5.36
C SER A 33 -22.60 9.46 5.42
N ALA A 34 -22.54 10.15 4.27
CA ALA A 34 -22.74 11.59 4.18
C ALA A 34 -24.20 11.99 4.42
N ALA A 35 -25.14 11.21 3.89
CA ALA A 35 -26.58 11.43 4.07
C ALA A 35 -26.98 11.23 5.53
N LYS A 36 -26.51 10.18 6.21
CA LYS A 36 -26.71 9.95 7.65
C LYS A 36 -26.20 11.13 8.50
N LYS A 37 -25.04 11.69 8.15
CA LYS A 37 -24.50 12.88 8.84
C LYS A 37 -25.35 14.13 8.62
N LYS A 38 -25.98 14.29 7.46
CA LYS A 38 -26.74 15.50 7.10
C LYS A 38 -28.20 15.44 7.56
N TYR A 39 -28.83 14.28 7.46
CA TYR A 39 -30.29 14.11 7.63
C TYR A 39 -30.69 13.35 8.88
N GLY A 40 -29.74 12.77 9.63
CA GLY A 40 -29.99 12.05 10.88
C GLY A 40 -29.38 10.65 10.87
N MET A 41 -28.69 10.29 11.95
CA MET A 41 -28.01 8.99 12.10
C MET A 41 -29.00 7.82 12.26
N ASN A 42 -30.21 8.10 12.73
CA ASN A 42 -31.24 7.10 13.02
C ASN A 42 -32.06 6.72 11.78
N LYS A 43 -31.98 7.50 10.70
CA LYS A 43 -32.71 7.24 9.47
C LYS A 43 -32.10 6.11 8.66
N GLN A 44 -32.94 5.25 8.12
CA GLN A 44 -32.53 4.21 7.18
C GLN A 44 -32.38 4.82 5.78
N LEU A 45 -31.15 5.14 5.40
CA LEU A 45 -30.83 5.77 4.11
C LEU A 45 -30.01 4.81 3.25
N GLU A 46 -30.40 4.66 1.99
CA GLU A 46 -29.71 3.85 0.98
C GLU A 46 -29.37 4.69 -0.25
N ALA A 47 -28.16 4.54 -0.78
CA ALA A 47 -27.75 5.20 -2.01
C ALA A 47 -27.87 4.26 -3.22
N ILE A 48 -28.67 4.64 -4.21
CA ILE A 48 -28.85 3.89 -5.45
C ILE A 48 -28.12 4.62 -6.58
N PHE A 49 -27.45 3.84 -7.43
CA PHE A 49 -26.85 4.35 -8.65
C PHE A 49 -27.78 3.98 -9.80
N ASP A 50 -28.17 4.98 -10.57
CA ASP A 50 -28.97 4.80 -11.77
C ASP A 50 -28.04 4.76 -12.99
N GLU A 51 -28.02 3.61 -13.68
CA GLU A 51 -27.16 3.40 -14.83
C GLU A 51 -27.59 4.20 -16.07
N GLU A 52 -28.88 4.54 -16.19
CA GLU A 52 -29.42 5.29 -17.34
C GLU A 52 -29.10 6.78 -17.20
N THR A 53 -29.29 7.34 -16.00
CA THR A 53 -29.04 8.76 -15.75
C THR A 53 -27.59 9.06 -15.36
N GLY A 54 -26.80 8.05 -15.00
CA GLY A 54 -25.43 8.21 -14.50
C GLY A 54 -25.35 8.93 -13.14
N GLY A 55 -26.49 9.04 -12.45
CA GLY A 55 -26.65 9.76 -11.19
C GLY A 55 -26.73 8.85 -9.97
N PHE A 56 -26.57 9.45 -8.79
CA PHE A 56 -26.89 8.80 -7.53
C PHE A 56 -28.14 9.42 -6.93
N GLU A 57 -29.07 8.57 -6.50
CA GLU A 57 -30.24 8.92 -5.70
C GLU A 57 -30.07 8.39 -4.28
N VAL A 58 -30.58 9.10 -3.30
CA VAL A 58 -30.65 8.62 -1.91
C VAL A 58 -32.12 8.41 -1.56
N LEU A 59 -32.44 7.19 -1.12
CA LEU A 59 -33.75 6.82 -0.62
C LEU A 59 -33.71 6.77 0.90
N GLU A 60 -34.68 7.39 1.56
CA GLU A 60 -35.00 7.16 2.96
C GLU A 60 -36.03 6.03 3.01
N PHE A 61 -35.82 4.99 3.81
CA PHE A 61 -36.81 3.94 4.02
C PHE A 61 -37.51 4.15 5.35
N ARG A 62 -38.84 3.99 5.34
CA ARG A 62 -39.65 3.92 6.55
C ARG A 62 -40.52 2.68 6.54
N THR A 63 -40.68 2.08 7.72
CA THR A 63 -41.52 0.91 7.93
C THR A 63 -42.97 1.34 8.16
N VAL A 64 -43.89 0.68 7.46
CA VAL A 64 -45.32 0.96 7.56
C VAL A 64 -45.87 0.29 8.82
N VAL A 65 -46.42 1.08 9.74
CA VAL A 65 -46.99 0.61 11.02
C VAL A 65 -48.41 1.15 11.20
N GLU A 66 -49.18 0.51 12.09
CA GLU A 66 -50.53 0.96 12.44
C GLU A 66 -50.50 2.15 13.41
N GLU A 67 -49.60 2.11 14.40
CA GLU A 67 -49.34 3.22 15.33
C GLU A 67 -47.86 3.59 15.27
N VAL A 68 -47.56 4.87 15.05
CA VAL A 68 -46.19 5.38 14.95
C VAL A 68 -45.61 5.59 16.34
N THR A 69 -44.52 4.89 16.63
CA THR A 69 -43.69 4.99 17.82
C THR A 69 -42.43 5.82 17.55
N ASP A 70 -41.83 5.68 16.36
CA ASP A 70 -40.66 6.46 15.93
C ASP A 70 -40.94 7.20 14.60
N PRO A 71 -41.23 8.51 14.64
CA PRO A 71 -41.53 9.30 13.44
C PRO A 71 -40.39 9.39 12.41
N GLU A 72 -39.15 9.05 12.77
CA GLU A 72 -38.01 9.06 11.83
C GLU A 72 -37.87 7.75 11.05
N MET A 73 -38.38 6.64 11.59
CA MET A 73 -38.27 5.30 10.97
C MET A 73 -39.61 4.71 10.53
N GLU A 74 -40.72 5.25 11.01
CA GLU A 74 -42.05 4.67 10.82
C GLU A 74 -42.99 5.63 10.08
N ILE A 75 -43.95 5.07 9.36
CA ILE A 75 -45.02 5.82 8.68
C ILE A 75 -46.36 5.09 8.86
N THR A 76 -47.45 5.85 8.93
CA THR A 76 -48.78 5.23 9.05
C THR A 76 -49.20 4.52 7.77
N LEU A 77 -50.02 3.47 7.87
CA LEU A 77 -50.63 2.80 6.72
C LEU A 77 -51.40 3.76 5.80
N ALA A 78 -52.01 4.81 6.36
CA ALA A 78 -52.73 5.81 5.58
C ALA A 78 -51.80 6.64 4.70
N GLU A 79 -50.73 7.20 5.26
CA GLU A 79 -49.74 7.99 4.51
C GLU A 79 -48.93 7.11 3.53
N ALA A 80 -48.65 5.87 3.91
CA ALA A 80 -48.03 4.88 3.05
C ALA A 80 -48.86 4.63 1.78
N ARG A 81 -50.18 4.50 1.92
CA ARG A 81 -51.11 4.25 0.80
C ARG A 81 -51.32 5.44 -0.13
N GLU A 82 -51.05 6.67 0.32
CA GLU A 82 -51.06 7.83 -0.58
C GLU A 82 -49.90 7.81 -1.57
N LEU A 83 -48.79 7.16 -1.21
CA LEU A 83 -47.59 7.06 -2.03
C LEU A 83 -47.56 5.79 -2.86
N ASP A 84 -47.92 4.66 -2.25
CA ASP A 84 -48.05 3.37 -2.90
C ASP A 84 -49.40 2.71 -2.53
N PRO A 85 -50.37 2.68 -3.46
CA PRO A 85 -51.68 2.10 -3.22
C PRO A 85 -51.66 0.63 -2.78
N GLU A 86 -50.59 -0.11 -3.07
CA GLU A 86 -50.45 -1.53 -2.71
C GLU A 86 -49.79 -1.75 -1.33
N ALA A 87 -49.40 -0.69 -0.63
CA ALA A 87 -48.70 -0.75 0.65
C ALA A 87 -49.49 -1.51 1.74
N ARG A 88 -48.78 -2.39 2.45
CA ARG A 88 -49.27 -3.19 3.58
C ARG A 88 -48.51 -2.86 4.86
N ALA A 89 -49.10 -3.22 6.00
CA ALA A 89 -48.41 -3.11 7.28
C ALA A 89 -47.16 -4.01 7.29
N ASN A 90 -46.06 -3.48 7.82
CA ASN A 90 -44.69 -4.03 7.80
C ASN A 90 -43.93 -3.92 6.47
N ASP A 91 -44.47 -3.26 5.44
CA ASP A 91 -43.69 -2.95 4.24
C ASP A 91 -42.69 -1.82 4.52
N ASN A 92 -41.63 -1.73 3.71
CA ASN A 92 -40.69 -0.62 3.73
C ASN A 92 -40.89 0.24 2.48
N ILE A 93 -41.27 1.50 2.69
CA ILE A 93 -41.46 2.47 1.60
C ILE A 93 -40.24 3.38 1.49
N GLY A 94 -39.74 3.53 0.26
CA GLY A 94 -38.62 4.40 -0.07
C GLY A 94 -39.07 5.81 -0.48
N PHE A 95 -38.54 6.83 0.19
CA PHE A 95 -38.76 8.25 -0.10
C PHE A 95 -37.54 8.82 -0.81
N ARG A 96 -37.76 9.39 -2.01
CA ARG A 96 -36.69 10.10 -2.73
C ARG A 96 -36.33 11.39 -2.01
N MET A 97 -35.08 11.48 -1.59
CA MET A 97 -34.53 12.68 -0.95
C MET A 97 -34.13 13.73 -2.00
N SER A 98 -34.24 15.01 -1.66
CA SER A 98 -33.72 16.07 -2.54
C SER A 98 -32.18 16.07 -2.55
N THR A 99 -31.60 15.72 -3.70
CA THR A 99 -30.16 15.40 -3.84
C THR A 99 -29.28 16.53 -4.38
N LYS A 100 -29.79 17.77 -4.49
CA LYS A 100 -29.02 18.88 -5.12
C LYS A 100 -27.64 19.10 -4.50
N ASP A 101 -27.52 19.02 -3.17
CA ASP A 101 -26.22 19.16 -2.48
C ASP A 101 -25.41 17.86 -2.49
N LEU A 102 -26.09 16.71 -2.59
CA LEU A 102 -25.49 15.39 -2.53
C LEU A 102 -24.71 15.05 -3.81
N GLY A 103 -25.14 15.56 -4.98
CA GLY A 103 -24.41 15.36 -6.23
C GLY A 103 -22.99 15.94 -6.23
N ARG A 104 -22.78 17.10 -5.61
CA ARG A 104 -21.43 17.69 -5.48
C ARG A 104 -20.55 16.88 -4.53
N ILE A 105 -21.12 16.40 -3.42
CA ILE A 105 -20.44 15.55 -2.45
C ILE A 105 -20.06 14.22 -3.12
N ALA A 106 -20.98 13.61 -3.87
CA ALA A 106 -20.75 12.38 -4.64
C ALA A 106 -19.55 12.51 -5.58
N ALA A 107 -19.46 13.61 -6.34
CA ALA A 107 -18.34 13.83 -7.26
C ALA A 107 -16.99 13.99 -6.55
N GLN A 108 -16.94 14.70 -5.41
CA GLN A 108 -15.71 14.86 -4.62
C GLN A 108 -15.28 13.54 -3.99
N THR A 109 -16.23 12.82 -3.41
CA THR A 109 -16.05 11.51 -2.79
C THR A 109 -15.61 10.47 -3.82
N ALA A 110 -16.22 10.45 -5.00
CA ALA A 110 -15.81 9.60 -6.11
C ALA A 110 -14.33 9.81 -6.47
N ARG A 111 -13.92 11.07 -6.62
CA ARG A 111 -12.51 11.41 -6.88
C ARG A 111 -11.59 10.92 -5.77
N GLN A 112 -11.99 11.07 -4.50
CA GLN A 112 -11.20 10.63 -3.36
C GLN A 112 -11.05 9.11 -3.32
N ILE A 113 -12.14 8.36 -3.52
CA ILE A 113 -12.16 6.90 -3.55
C ILE A 113 -11.30 6.38 -4.69
N ILE A 114 -11.43 6.97 -5.88
CA ILE A 114 -10.62 6.58 -7.04
C ILE A 114 -9.14 6.81 -6.73
N MET A 115 -8.76 7.99 -6.22
CA MET A 115 -7.39 8.26 -5.82
C MET A 115 -6.87 7.29 -4.75
N GLN A 116 -7.72 6.88 -3.81
CA GLN A 116 -7.36 5.88 -2.81
C GLN A 116 -7.16 4.50 -3.44
N LYS A 117 -8.08 4.04 -4.29
CA LYS A 117 -7.98 2.75 -4.98
C LYS A 117 -6.78 2.68 -5.92
N VAL A 118 -6.44 3.78 -6.61
CA VAL A 118 -5.21 3.89 -7.40
C VAL A 118 -3.99 3.68 -6.52
N LYS A 119 -3.91 4.40 -5.39
CA LYS A 119 -2.80 4.26 -4.45
C LYS A 119 -2.70 2.86 -3.87
N ASP A 120 -3.82 2.22 -3.56
CA ASP A 120 -3.84 0.86 -3.03
C ASP A 120 -3.38 -0.16 -4.07
N ALA A 121 -3.78 -0.01 -5.33
CA ALA A 121 -3.27 -0.83 -6.44
C ALA A 121 -1.76 -0.59 -6.67
N GLU A 122 -1.30 0.66 -6.65
CA GLU A 122 0.14 0.99 -6.75
C GLU A 122 0.94 0.35 -5.60
N ARG A 123 0.42 0.41 -4.37
CA ARG A 123 1.02 -0.23 -3.19
C ARG A 123 1.12 -1.74 -3.33
N GLU A 124 0.10 -2.38 -3.90
CA GLU A 124 0.10 -3.83 -4.12
C GLU A 124 1.14 -4.23 -5.17
N VAL A 125 1.22 -3.49 -6.28
CA VAL A 125 2.27 -3.70 -7.30
C VAL A 125 3.66 -3.53 -6.72
N ILE A 126 3.88 -2.51 -5.88
CA ILE A 126 5.16 -2.29 -5.19
C ILE A 126 5.47 -3.48 -4.27
N TYR A 127 4.50 -3.94 -3.48
CA TYR A 127 4.70 -5.10 -2.61
C TYR A 127 5.13 -6.34 -3.40
N ASP A 128 4.41 -6.67 -4.47
CA ASP A 128 4.67 -7.85 -5.29
C ASP A 128 6.04 -7.75 -5.99
N GLU A 129 6.47 -6.55 -6.38
CA GLU A 129 7.81 -6.33 -6.90
C GLU A 129 8.88 -6.63 -5.83
N PHE A 130 8.79 -6.01 -4.65
CA PHE A 130 9.87 -6.07 -3.67
C PHE A 130 9.90 -7.37 -2.86
N ILE A 131 8.78 -8.08 -2.70
CA ILE A 131 8.76 -9.38 -2.03
C ILE A 131 9.59 -10.42 -2.80
N THR A 132 9.57 -10.37 -4.13
CA THR A 132 10.39 -11.27 -4.98
C THR A 132 11.88 -10.95 -4.90
N ARG A 133 12.21 -9.68 -4.62
CA ARG A 133 13.59 -9.16 -4.48
C ARG A 133 14.10 -9.23 -3.04
N LYS A 134 13.33 -9.82 -2.11
CA LYS A 134 13.76 -10.02 -0.74
C LYS A 134 15.06 -10.82 -0.72
N GLY A 135 16.06 -10.27 -0.03
CA GLY A 135 17.39 -10.85 0.01
C GLY A 135 18.38 -10.31 -1.02
N GLU A 136 18.01 -9.31 -1.82
CA GLU A 136 18.93 -8.60 -2.72
C GLU A 136 19.56 -7.36 -2.06
N ILE A 137 20.67 -6.88 -2.63
CA ILE A 137 21.23 -5.56 -2.32
C ILE A 137 20.72 -4.57 -3.35
N LEU A 138 20.10 -3.49 -2.87
CA LEU A 138 19.63 -2.39 -3.71
C LEU A 138 20.41 -1.11 -3.45
N ASN A 139 20.45 -0.29 -4.49
CA ASN A 139 20.93 1.08 -4.42
C ASN A 139 19.74 1.98 -4.10
N GLY A 140 19.91 2.87 -3.13
CA GLY A 140 18.94 3.90 -2.80
C GLY A 140 19.62 5.22 -2.47
N ILE A 141 18.81 6.26 -2.27
CA ILE A 141 19.26 7.59 -1.89
C ILE A 141 18.69 7.91 -0.51
N VAL A 142 19.54 8.32 0.42
CA VAL A 142 19.09 8.72 1.75
C VAL A 142 18.28 10.01 1.64
N GLN A 143 17.00 9.94 2.02
CA GLN A 143 16.10 11.10 1.97
C GLN A 143 16.15 11.90 3.27
N ARG A 144 15.93 11.24 4.41
CA ARG A 144 15.81 11.92 5.71
C ARG A 144 16.02 10.96 6.87
N TYR A 145 16.13 11.54 8.07
CA TYR A 145 16.08 10.81 9.34
C TYR A 145 14.73 11.04 10.04
N GLU A 146 14.12 9.97 10.50
CA GLU A 146 12.93 9.99 11.36
C GLU A 146 13.25 9.28 12.68
N ARG A 147 13.47 10.04 13.77
CA ARG A 147 13.78 9.47 15.11
C ARG A 147 14.88 8.39 15.03
N ASP A 148 16.02 8.75 14.45
CA ASP A 148 17.18 7.90 14.19
C ASP A 148 16.99 6.77 13.15
N THR A 149 15.78 6.59 12.60
CA THR A 149 15.55 5.71 11.44
C THR A 149 15.91 6.44 10.16
N ILE A 150 16.69 5.79 9.30
CA ILE A 150 17.02 6.33 7.98
C ILE A 150 15.92 5.95 7.00
N ILE A 151 15.37 6.95 6.31
CA ILE A 151 14.44 6.76 5.20
C ILE A 151 15.24 6.82 3.90
N VAL A 152 15.16 5.76 3.12
CA VAL A 152 15.88 5.58 1.85
C VAL A 152 14.87 5.56 0.71
N ASP A 153 15.08 6.38 -0.29
CA ASP A 153 14.31 6.37 -1.53
C ASP A 153 14.89 5.36 -2.52
N LEU A 154 14.04 4.45 -2.99
CA LEU A 154 14.35 3.45 -4.00
C LEU A 154 13.83 3.84 -5.39
N GLY A 155 13.39 5.10 -5.57
CA GLY A 155 12.86 5.68 -6.80
C GLY A 155 11.35 5.46 -6.98
N ARG A 156 10.84 4.25 -6.66
CA ARG A 156 9.40 3.93 -6.72
C ARG A 156 8.69 4.04 -5.36
N THR A 157 9.42 3.80 -4.27
CA THR A 157 8.88 3.78 -2.91
C THR A 157 9.97 4.11 -1.90
N GLU A 158 9.56 4.44 -0.68
CA GLU A 158 10.46 4.63 0.45
C GLU A 158 10.67 3.31 1.19
N ALA A 159 11.89 3.14 1.69
CA ALA A 159 12.29 2.03 2.52
C ALA A 159 12.88 2.55 3.83
N VAL A 160 12.81 1.73 4.87
CA VAL A 160 13.19 2.11 6.24
C VAL A 160 14.39 1.30 6.69
N MET A 161 15.35 1.95 7.32
CA MET A 161 16.49 1.32 7.94
C MET A 161 16.59 1.79 9.40
N PRO A 162 15.99 1.04 10.36
CA PRO A 162 15.98 1.43 11.76
C PRO A 162 17.38 1.31 12.39
N PRO A 163 17.64 1.92 13.56
CA PRO A 163 18.97 1.94 14.18
C PRO A 163 19.61 0.56 14.38
N ALA A 164 18.82 -0.47 14.66
CA ALA A 164 19.32 -1.85 14.81
C ALA A 164 19.89 -2.44 13.49
N GLU A 165 19.41 -1.95 12.35
CA GLU A 165 19.83 -2.40 11.02
C GLU A 165 20.93 -1.51 10.41
N GLN A 166 21.30 -0.43 11.09
CA GLN A 166 22.37 0.48 10.73
C GLN A 166 23.72 0.04 11.30
N ILE A 167 24.82 0.48 10.68
CA ILE A 167 26.16 0.32 11.23
C ILE A 167 26.46 1.55 12.10
N PRO A 168 26.77 1.40 13.40
CA PRO A 168 26.88 2.54 14.34
C PRO A 168 27.89 3.63 13.97
N ARG A 169 28.89 3.31 13.14
CA ARG A 169 29.93 4.24 12.70
C ARG A 169 29.65 4.88 11.35
N GLU A 170 28.70 4.35 10.59
CA GLU A 170 28.29 4.93 9.32
C GLU A 170 27.37 6.11 9.57
N ARG A 171 27.66 7.24 8.91
CA ARG A 171 26.81 8.42 8.97
C ARG A 171 26.45 8.84 7.56
N TYR A 172 25.16 8.80 7.28
CA TYR A 172 24.64 9.28 6.01
C TYR A 172 24.10 10.70 6.13
N ARG A 173 24.31 11.49 5.09
CA ARG A 173 23.64 12.78 4.87
C ARG A 173 22.50 12.59 3.88
N GLN A 174 21.57 13.53 3.89
CA GLN A 174 20.55 13.60 2.85
C GLN A 174 21.20 13.73 1.47
N GLY A 175 20.73 12.93 0.52
CA GLY A 175 21.27 12.84 -0.84
C GLY A 175 22.40 11.81 -1.01
N ASP A 176 22.92 11.23 0.07
CA ASP A 176 23.95 10.20 -0.04
C ASP A 176 23.38 8.92 -0.67
N LYS A 177 24.18 8.29 -1.53
CA LYS A 177 23.85 6.97 -2.07
C LYS A 177 24.18 5.90 -1.04
N ILE A 178 23.29 4.95 -0.90
CA ILE A 178 23.43 3.84 0.03
C ILE A 178 23.10 2.53 -0.67
N ARG A 179 23.95 1.51 -0.45
CA ARG A 179 23.67 0.13 -0.86
C ARG A 179 23.18 -0.65 0.35
N ALA A 180 21.99 -1.22 0.32
CA ALA A 180 21.45 -1.91 1.49
C ALA A 180 20.75 -3.20 1.09
N TYR A 181 20.78 -4.17 2.00
CA TYR A 181 20.13 -5.47 1.84
C TYR A 181 18.66 -5.38 2.20
N ILE A 182 17.78 -5.92 1.37
CA ILE A 182 16.36 -6.08 1.71
C ILE A 182 16.22 -7.23 2.70
N LYS A 183 16.05 -6.89 3.97
CA LYS A 183 15.88 -7.86 5.05
C LYS A 183 14.48 -8.43 5.07
N ASP A 184 13.48 -7.58 4.94
CA ASP A 184 12.08 -7.99 4.92
C ASP A 184 11.19 -7.03 4.13
N VAL A 185 10.03 -7.52 3.71
CA VAL A 185 8.99 -6.74 3.03
C VAL A 185 7.64 -7.14 3.62
N SER A 186 6.98 -6.20 4.29
CA SER A 186 5.72 -6.45 5.01
C SER A 186 4.60 -5.53 4.52
N LYS A 187 3.37 -6.03 4.49
CA LYS A 187 2.18 -5.20 4.24
C LYS A 187 1.77 -4.51 5.55
N THR A 188 1.77 -3.19 5.57
CA THR A 188 1.25 -2.39 6.70
C THR A 188 0.00 -1.62 6.27
N SER A 189 -0.75 -1.06 7.23
CA SER A 189 -1.92 -0.22 6.95
C SER A 189 -1.61 1.06 6.16
N ARG A 190 -0.33 1.48 6.12
CA ARG A 190 0.13 2.65 5.37
C ARG A 190 0.70 2.31 3.99
N GLY A 191 0.87 1.03 3.68
CA GLY A 191 1.49 0.53 2.44
C GLY A 191 2.53 -0.56 2.71
N PRO A 192 3.21 -1.06 1.65
CA PRO A 192 4.35 -1.95 1.83
C PRO A 192 5.47 -1.22 2.56
N GLU A 193 5.99 -1.85 3.61
CA GLU A 193 7.17 -1.39 4.32
C GLU A 193 8.34 -2.29 3.92
N ILE A 194 9.39 -1.67 3.36
CA ILE A 194 10.61 -2.36 2.96
C ILE A 194 11.65 -2.11 4.03
N LEU A 195 12.03 -3.18 4.73
CA LEU A 195 13.05 -3.12 5.77
C LEU A 195 14.42 -3.36 5.14
N LEU A 196 15.26 -2.33 5.19
CA LEU A 196 16.64 -2.39 4.75
C LEU A 196 17.56 -2.70 5.93
N SER A 197 18.68 -3.36 5.61
CA SER A 197 19.75 -3.60 6.56
C SER A 197 21.13 -3.44 5.95
N ARG A 198 22.04 -2.89 6.74
CA ARG A 198 23.47 -2.90 6.48
C ARG A 198 24.25 -3.65 7.55
N SER A 199 23.66 -3.87 8.73
CA SER A 199 24.25 -4.63 9.83
C SER A 199 24.09 -6.14 9.68
N ASP A 200 23.07 -6.64 8.98
CA ASP A 200 22.79 -8.08 8.85
C ASP A 200 23.96 -8.86 8.23
N PRO A 201 24.35 -10.05 8.74
CA PRO A 201 25.41 -10.86 8.15
C PRO A 201 25.20 -11.19 6.66
N ARG A 202 23.95 -11.30 6.20
CA ARG A 202 23.59 -11.64 4.80
C ARG A 202 24.00 -10.58 3.79
N VAL A 203 24.14 -9.32 4.24
CA VAL A 203 24.71 -8.23 3.44
C VAL A 203 26.09 -8.61 2.91
N ILE A 204 26.92 -9.25 3.74
CA ILE A 204 28.27 -9.69 3.36
C ILE A 204 28.22 -10.73 2.25
N LEU A 205 27.34 -11.72 2.39
CA LEU A 205 27.19 -12.78 1.39
C LEU A 205 26.85 -12.18 0.03
N LYS A 206 25.89 -11.24 0.00
CA LYS A 206 25.45 -10.60 -1.23
C LYS A 206 26.49 -9.66 -1.84
N PHE A 207 27.28 -8.95 -1.04
CA PHE A 207 28.40 -8.17 -1.57
C PHE A 207 29.48 -9.06 -2.18
N PHE A 208 29.84 -10.18 -1.53
CA PHE A 208 30.79 -11.13 -2.11
C PHE A 208 30.25 -11.82 -3.36
N GLU A 209 28.95 -12.14 -3.40
CA GLU A 209 28.30 -12.68 -4.60
C GLU A 209 28.32 -11.70 -5.78
N GLN A 210 28.27 -10.39 -5.52
CA GLN A 210 28.38 -9.35 -6.57
C GLN A 210 29.84 -9.07 -6.98
N GLU A 211 30.80 -9.18 -6.08
CA GLU A 211 32.22 -8.84 -6.32
C GLU A 211 33.05 -10.04 -6.84
N VAL A 212 32.68 -11.27 -6.48
CA VAL A 212 33.47 -12.48 -6.71
C VAL A 212 32.72 -13.44 -7.65
N PRO A 213 33.13 -13.55 -8.93
CA PRO A 213 32.48 -14.43 -9.91
C PRO A 213 32.37 -15.89 -9.46
N GLU A 214 33.40 -16.40 -8.81
CA GLU A 214 33.46 -17.78 -8.33
C GLU A 214 32.40 -18.05 -7.24
N VAL A 215 31.99 -17.01 -6.48
CA VAL A 215 30.89 -17.09 -5.50
C VAL A 215 29.54 -17.05 -6.20
N TYR A 216 29.38 -16.19 -7.21
CA TYR A 216 28.17 -16.10 -8.03
C TYR A 216 27.86 -17.40 -8.78
N GLU A 217 28.87 -17.99 -9.41
CA GLU A 217 28.77 -19.28 -10.13
C GLU A 217 28.63 -20.48 -9.17
N GLY A 218 28.83 -20.26 -7.86
CA GLY A 218 28.72 -21.28 -6.84
C GLY A 218 29.88 -22.28 -6.82
N VAL A 219 31.00 -21.97 -7.47
CA VAL A 219 32.28 -22.71 -7.37
C VAL A 219 32.84 -22.57 -5.94
N VAL A 220 32.82 -21.35 -5.42
CA VAL A 220 33.15 -21.04 -4.02
C VAL A 220 31.85 -20.76 -3.26
N SER A 221 31.66 -21.44 -2.14
CA SER A 221 30.49 -21.27 -1.27
C SER A 221 30.90 -20.66 0.07
N ILE A 222 30.15 -19.65 0.54
CA ILE A 222 30.31 -19.08 1.88
C ILE A 222 29.49 -19.93 2.86
N LEU A 223 30.17 -20.64 3.75
CA LEU A 223 29.55 -21.59 4.69
C LEU A 223 28.94 -20.89 5.90
N SER A 224 29.62 -19.88 6.43
CA SER A 224 29.19 -19.16 7.63
C SER A 224 29.79 -17.76 7.69
N VAL A 225 29.06 -16.83 8.29
CA VAL A 225 29.52 -15.47 8.53
C VAL A 225 29.25 -15.09 9.98
N ALA A 226 30.30 -14.67 10.67
CA ALA A 226 30.23 -14.08 12.00
C ALA A 226 30.57 -12.60 11.89
N ARG A 227 29.65 -11.73 12.29
CA ARG A 227 29.74 -10.29 12.05
C ARG A 227 29.46 -9.49 13.31
N GLU A 228 30.38 -8.57 13.61
CA GLU A 228 30.20 -7.44 14.52
C GLU A 228 30.17 -6.17 13.65
N PRO A 229 28.97 -5.63 13.33
CA PRO A 229 28.81 -4.52 12.39
C PRO A 229 29.66 -3.30 12.76
N GLY A 230 30.45 -2.78 11.80
CA GLY A 230 31.35 -1.64 12.02
C GLY A 230 32.65 -1.96 12.78
N VAL A 231 32.88 -3.22 13.16
CA VAL A 231 34.08 -3.67 13.88
C VAL A 231 34.84 -4.73 13.10
N ARG A 232 34.24 -5.92 12.92
CA ARG A 232 34.90 -7.07 12.28
C ARG A 232 33.90 -8.05 11.70
N THR A 233 34.28 -8.66 10.59
CA THR A 233 33.55 -9.77 9.97
C THR A 233 34.52 -10.92 9.72
N LYS A 234 34.14 -12.14 10.10
CA LYS A 234 34.83 -13.37 9.74
C LYS A 234 33.92 -14.21 8.86
N ILE A 235 34.48 -14.73 7.78
CA ILE A 235 33.76 -15.57 6.81
C ILE A 235 34.49 -16.90 6.67
N ALA A 236 33.74 -17.99 6.55
CA ALA A 236 34.28 -19.30 6.19
C ALA A 236 33.85 -19.62 4.77
N VAL A 237 34.82 -19.95 3.92
CA VAL A 237 34.61 -20.22 2.49
C VAL A 237 35.15 -21.61 2.13
N LYS A 238 34.50 -22.26 1.16
CA LYS A 238 34.91 -23.57 0.65
C LYS A 238 34.74 -23.60 -0.87
N SER A 239 35.72 -24.15 -1.56
CA SER A 239 35.61 -24.44 -2.99
C SER A 239 35.02 -25.83 -3.22
N LYS A 240 34.19 -25.96 -4.25
CA LYS A 240 33.74 -27.25 -4.80
C LYS A 240 34.80 -27.86 -5.73
N GLU A 241 35.63 -27.03 -6.34
CA GLU A 241 36.68 -27.42 -7.27
C GLU A 241 38.05 -27.42 -6.60
N ARG A 242 38.86 -28.44 -6.89
CA ARG A 242 40.19 -28.61 -6.28
C ARG A 242 41.20 -27.56 -6.77
N ASP A 243 41.01 -27.07 -7.99
CA ASP A 243 41.95 -26.15 -8.65
C ASP A 243 41.67 -24.67 -8.31
N VAL A 244 40.62 -24.41 -7.52
CA VAL A 244 40.22 -23.05 -7.12
C VAL A 244 40.48 -22.87 -5.62
N ASP A 245 41.40 -21.97 -5.29
CA ASP A 245 41.62 -21.52 -3.90
C ASP A 245 40.48 -20.57 -3.47
N PRO A 246 39.62 -20.96 -2.51
CA PRO A 246 38.49 -20.14 -2.11
C PRO A 246 38.91 -18.84 -1.41
N VAL A 247 40.06 -18.81 -0.72
CA VAL A 247 40.54 -17.59 -0.06
C VAL A 247 41.10 -16.64 -1.11
N GLY A 248 41.98 -17.13 -1.99
CA GLY A 248 42.53 -16.36 -3.11
C GLY A 248 41.45 -15.75 -4.00
N ALA A 249 40.41 -16.52 -4.34
CA ALA A 249 39.27 -16.05 -5.13
C ALA A 249 38.53 -14.87 -4.46
N CYS A 250 38.25 -14.97 -3.15
CA CYS A 250 37.56 -13.92 -2.41
C CYS A 250 38.43 -12.68 -2.13
N VAL A 251 39.75 -12.85 -1.98
CA VAL A 251 40.68 -11.75 -1.71
C VAL A 251 41.00 -10.97 -2.98
N GLY A 252 41.22 -11.67 -4.11
CA GLY A 252 41.63 -11.08 -5.38
C GLY A 252 43.08 -10.59 -5.37
N MET A 253 43.54 -10.05 -6.51
CA MET A 253 44.91 -9.56 -6.65
C MET A 253 45.21 -8.46 -5.64
N LYS A 254 46.20 -8.67 -4.77
CA LYS A 254 46.59 -7.73 -3.69
C LYS A 254 45.42 -7.32 -2.78
N GLY A 255 44.39 -8.16 -2.65
CA GLY A 255 43.22 -7.85 -1.83
C GLY A 255 42.19 -6.95 -2.48
N SER A 256 42.24 -6.74 -3.80
CA SER A 256 41.35 -5.79 -4.49
C SER A 256 39.86 -6.07 -4.23
N ARG A 257 39.42 -7.34 -4.35
CA ARG A 257 38.00 -7.73 -4.23
C ARG A 257 37.50 -7.55 -2.80
N VAL A 258 38.23 -8.06 -1.81
CA VAL A 258 37.86 -7.88 -0.40
C VAL A 258 37.88 -6.41 0.02
N GLN A 259 38.79 -5.61 -0.53
CA GLN A 259 38.82 -4.17 -0.28
C GLN A 259 37.60 -3.46 -0.86
N SER A 260 37.13 -3.81 -2.06
CA SER A 260 35.87 -3.29 -2.62
C SER A 260 34.71 -3.55 -1.66
N VAL A 261 34.55 -4.79 -1.18
CA VAL A 261 33.48 -5.15 -0.21
C VAL A 261 33.63 -4.39 1.11
N VAL A 262 34.85 -4.17 1.59
CA VAL A 262 35.09 -3.39 2.81
C VAL A 262 34.79 -1.91 2.63
N GLN A 263 35.08 -1.34 1.45
CA GLN A 263 34.75 0.05 1.13
C GLN A 263 33.24 0.28 1.09
N GLU A 264 32.48 -0.73 0.65
CA GLU A 264 31.01 -0.71 0.67
C GLU A 264 30.42 -0.73 2.09
N LEU A 265 31.23 -0.85 3.15
CA LEU A 265 30.85 -0.97 4.56
C LEU A 265 31.52 0.08 5.47
N ARG A 266 31.93 1.22 4.89
CA ARG A 266 32.59 2.33 5.58
C ARG A 266 31.74 3.57 5.69
#